data_AF-A0A402CRX1-F1
#
_entry.id   AF-A0A402CRX1-F1
#
_cell.length_a   1.000
_cell.length_b   1.000
_cell.length_c   1.000
_cell.angle_alpha   90.00
_cell.angle_beta   90.00
_cell.angle_gamma   90.00
#
_symmetry.space_group_name_H-M   'P 1'
#
loop_
_entity.id
_entity.type
_entity.pdbx_description
1 polymer ?
#
loop_
_entity_poly.entity_id
_entity_poly.type
_entity_poly.pdbx_seq_one_letter_code
_entity_poly.pdbx_strand_id
1 'polypeptide(L)'
;MNLQDRFDTIFQRAQDAARTGGVTAHIRAFGVQCYDIAGGVDLAHGDDLDEALEAPELAWFWESTRSGGATEDYEQYNLPRDRSLTAATGKNTAALARELQEIDEDGEQRYIILFGADLPFSAGLSDPAKLREALGTFVRGEESPLQIVLAQTPDVGSLLIWLPQRPSAVAMRLLADLKIDLRRPAVTRDYDPKDAYMLEAMYDL
;
A
#
# COMPACT_ATOMS: atom_id res chain seq x y z
N MET A 1 1.22 -2.06 21.43
CA MET A 1 2.33 -2.43 20.53
C MET A 1 2.63 -1.20 19.70
N ASN A 2 3.86 -0.66 19.76
CA ASN A 2 4.17 0.55 18.99
C ASN A 2 4.38 0.16 17.50
N LEU A 3 4.51 1.15 16.60
CA LEU A 3 4.72 0.90 15.17
C LEU A 3 5.99 0.03 14.90
N GLN A 4 7.05 0.23 15.70
CA GLN A 4 8.32 -0.49 15.63
C GLN A 4 8.18 -2.00 15.88
N ASP A 5 7.48 -2.39 16.95
CA ASP A 5 7.30 -3.83 17.28
C ASP A 5 6.46 -4.56 16.19
N ARG A 6 5.59 -3.83 15.50
CA ARG A 6 4.86 -4.35 14.34
C ARG A 6 5.79 -4.53 13.14
N PHE A 7 6.72 -3.59 12.91
CA PHE A 7 7.70 -3.68 11.83
C PHE A 7 8.60 -4.92 11.96
N ASP A 8 9.04 -5.30 13.17
CA ASP A 8 9.89 -6.48 13.35
C ASP A 8 9.17 -7.81 13.04
N THR A 9 7.85 -7.87 13.26
CA THR A 9 7.04 -9.03 12.84
C THR A 9 6.76 -9.00 11.34
N ILE A 10 6.65 -7.79 10.79
CA ILE A 10 6.53 -7.50 9.35
C ILE A 10 7.81 -7.91 8.58
N PHE A 11 8.94 -7.92 9.26
CA PHE A 11 10.22 -8.33 8.71
C PHE A 11 10.31 -9.84 8.43
N GLN A 12 9.93 -10.66 9.41
CA GLN A 12 10.23 -12.09 9.36
C GLN A 12 9.47 -12.84 8.25
N ARG A 13 8.25 -12.44 7.90
CA ARG A 13 7.43 -13.16 6.90
C ARG A 13 7.53 -12.61 5.48
N ALA A 14 7.81 -11.32 5.31
CA ALA A 14 8.14 -10.76 4.01
C ALA A 14 9.44 -11.40 3.46
N GLN A 15 10.39 -11.73 4.34
CA GLN A 15 11.55 -12.58 4.01
C GLN A 15 11.17 -13.99 3.54
N ASP A 16 10.14 -14.60 4.13
CA ASP A 16 9.65 -15.92 3.70
C ASP A 16 8.92 -15.85 2.35
N ALA A 17 8.18 -14.78 2.08
CA ALA A 17 7.56 -14.54 0.77
C ALA A 17 8.63 -14.29 -0.30
N ALA A 18 9.65 -13.48 0.00
CA ALA A 18 10.78 -13.20 -0.90
C ALA A 18 11.57 -14.44 -1.27
N ARG A 19 11.66 -15.43 -0.36
CA ARG A 19 12.25 -16.75 -0.67
C ARG A 19 11.47 -17.55 -1.70
N THR A 20 10.17 -17.31 -1.85
CA THR A 20 9.30 -18.04 -2.80
C THR A 20 9.10 -17.36 -4.14
N GLY A 21 9.48 -16.08 -4.27
CA GLY A 21 9.50 -15.34 -5.54
C GLY A 21 8.13 -15.23 -6.24
N GLY A 22 7.04 -15.21 -5.49
CA GLY A 22 5.68 -15.19 -6.04
C GLY A 22 4.64 -14.53 -5.14
N VAL A 23 3.42 -14.45 -5.63
CA VAL A 23 2.28 -13.85 -4.91
C VAL A 23 1.77 -14.82 -3.83
N THR A 24 1.70 -14.36 -2.58
CA THR A 24 0.99 -15.06 -1.50
C THR A 24 -0.38 -14.42 -1.30
N ALA A 25 -1.46 -15.18 -1.49
CA ALA A 25 -2.82 -14.72 -1.23
C ALA A 25 -3.28 -15.12 0.17
N HIS A 26 -3.74 -14.15 0.95
CA HIS A 26 -4.39 -14.30 2.25
C HIS A 26 -5.89 -14.12 2.06
N ILE A 27 -6.63 -15.22 2.13
CA ILE A 27 -8.05 -15.27 1.78
C ILE A 27 -8.95 -15.49 2.99
N ARG A 28 -10.17 -14.98 2.94
CA ARG A 28 -11.23 -15.24 3.91
C ARG A 28 -12.59 -15.33 3.23
N ALA A 29 -13.58 -15.83 3.97
CA ALA A 29 -14.93 -16.02 3.46
C ALA A 29 -15.68 -14.70 3.19
N PHE A 30 -15.40 -13.63 3.94
CA PHE A 30 -16.04 -12.32 3.83
C PHE A 30 -15.03 -11.21 4.11
N GLY A 31 -15.12 -10.08 3.40
CA GLY A 31 -14.22 -8.95 3.58
C GLY A 31 -13.04 -8.97 2.61
N VAL A 32 -12.19 -7.95 2.72
CA VAL A 32 -10.99 -7.81 1.86
C VAL A 32 -10.06 -9.01 1.94
N GLN A 33 -9.41 -9.29 0.81
CA GLN A 33 -8.29 -10.22 0.69
C GLN A 33 -6.99 -9.42 0.68
N CYS A 34 -5.92 -10.01 1.19
CA CYS A 34 -4.58 -9.43 1.14
C CYS A 34 -3.69 -10.26 0.22
N TYR A 35 -2.91 -9.60 -0.63
CA TYR A 35 -1.92 -10.22 -1.50
C TYR A 35 -0.55 -9.65 -1.15
N ASP A 36 0.38 -10.52 -0.80
CA ASP A 36 1.78 -10.18 -0.54
C ASP A 36 2.60 -10.55 -1.78
N ILE A 37 3.18 -9.54 -2.41
CA ILE A 37 4.01 -9.68 -3.60
C ILE A 37 5.44 -9.41 -3.21
N ALA A 38 6.21 -10.49 -3.10
CA ALA A 38 7.62 -10.37 -2.79
C ALA A 38 8.47 -10.16 -4.04
N GLY A 39 9.54 -9.39 -3.90
CA GLY A 39 10.52 -9.18 -4.97
C GLY A 39 10.27 -7.95 -5.85
N GLY A 40 9.70 -6.88 -5.30
CA GLY A 40 9.76 -5.55 -5.90
C GLY A 40 8.88 -5.38 -7.13
N VAL A 41 7.57 -5.25 -6.91
CA VAL A 41 6.82 -4.35 -7.81
C VAL A 41 7.38 -2.97 -7.53
N ASP A 42 8.24 -2.51 -8.41
CA ASP A 42 8.81 -1.19 -8.34
C ASP A 42 7.72 -0.17 -8.72
N LEU A 43 6.94 0.23 -7.71
CA LEU A 43 5.96 1.29 -7.84
C LEU A 43 6.61 2.60 -8.34
N ALA A 44 7.92 2.76 -8.12
CA ALA A 44 8.67 3.96 -8.45
C ALA A 44 9.21 4.03 -9.89
N HIS A 45 9.39 2.91 -10.59
CA HIS A 45 10.03 2.88 -11.93
C HIS A 45 9.07 2.70 -13.11
N GLY A 46 7.75 2.70 -12.87
CA GLY A 46 6.78 2.73 -13.96
C GLY A 46 6.43 4.16 -14.35
N ASP A 47 6.66 4.54 -15.62
CA ASP A 47 5.81 5.55 -16.29
C ASP A 47 4.31 5.19 -16.06
N ASP A 48 4.05 3.89 -15.87
CA ASP A 48 2.78 3.28 -15.47
C ASP A 48 2.21 3.78 -14.13
N LEU A 49 3.00 4.19 -13.11
CA LEU A 49 2.41 4.63 -11.83
C LEU A 49 1.84 6.04 -11.93
N ASP A 50 2.55 6.98 -12.55
CA ASP A 50 2.01 8.34 -12.74
C ASP A 50 0.73 8.28 -13.59
N GLU A 51 0.73 7.49 -14.67
CA GLU A 51 -0.48 7.25 -15.47
C GLU A 51 -1.60 6.56 -14.65
N ALA A 52 -1.25 5.59 -13.81
CA ALA A 52 -2.19 4.88 -12.95
C ALA A 52 -2.77 5.76 -11.82
N LEU A 53 -1.97 6.67 -11.27
CA LEU A 53 -2.39 7.65 -10.26
C LEU A 53 -3.26 8.75 -10.88
N GLU A 54 -3.10 9.00 -12.17
CA GLU A 54 -3.95 9.91 -12.95
C GLU A 54 -5.24 9.24 -13.47
N ALA A 55 -5.48 7.96 -13.18
CA ALA A 55 -6.70 7.27 -13.54
C ALA A 55 -7.93 8.06 -13.01
N PRO A 56 -8.80 8.58 -13.90
CA PRO A 56 -9.81 9.58 -13.55
C PRO A 56 -10.92 9.06 -12.62
N GLU A 57 -10.96 7.76 -12.35
CA GLU A 57 -11.97 7.12 -11.52
C GLU A 57 -11.54 6.92 -10.05
N LEU A 58 -10.24 7.02 -9.72
CA LEU A 58 -9.76 6.92 -8.34
C LEU A 58 -9.21 8.25 -7.82
N ALA A 59 -9.61 8.60 -6.60
CA ALA A 59 -8.90 9.57 -5.78
C ALA A 59 -7.87 8.84 -4.92
N TRP A 60 -6.62 9.27 -5.04
CA TRP A 60 -5.50 8.69 -4.31
C TRP A 60 -5.15 9.50 -3.06
N PHE A 61 -4.88 8.80 -1.98
CA PHE A 61 -4.34 9.37 -0.74
C PHE A 61 -3.13 8.56 -0.31
N TRP A 62 -2.16 9.19 0.35
CA TRP A 62 -1.02 8.46 0.89
C TRP A 62 -0.50 9.01 2.20
N GLU A 63 0.09 8.11 2.97
CA GLU A 63 0.91 8.42 4.13
C GLU A 63 2.22 7.65 4.04
N SER A 64 3.28 8.19 4.63
CA SER A 64 4.60 7.57 4.53
C SER A 64 5.51 7.91 5.70
N THR A 65 6.44 7.01 6.05
CA THR A 65 7.45 7.24 7.08
C THR A 65 8.80 6.67 6.66
N ARG A 66 9.88 7.36 7.03
CA ARG A 66 11.26 6.92 6.85
C ARG A 66 11.86 6.51 8.20
N SER A 67 12.38 5.29 8.27
CA SER A 67 13.02 4.72 9.46
C SER A 67 14.34 5.43 9.76
N GLY A 68 15.20 5.63 8.77
CA GLY A 68 16.51 6.29 8.88
C GLY A 68 16.58 7.77 8.47
N GLY A 69 17.83 8.26 8.38
CA GLY A 69 18.16 9.56 7.78
C GLY A 69 17.97 9.55 6.25
N ALA A 70 17.84 10.73 5.65
CA ALA A 70 17.84 10.81 4.19
C ALA A 70 19.27 10.57 3.68
N THR A 71 19.43 9.86 2.57
CA THR A 71 20.71 9.80 1.86
C THR A 71 20.99 11.14 1.15
N GLU A 72 22.26 11.42 0.84
CA GLU A 72 22.69 12.65 0.15
C GLU A 72 21.89 12.90 -1.16
N ASP A 73 21.57 11.84 -1.90
CA ASP A 73 20.79 11.91 -3.13
C ASP A 73 19.36 12.43 -2.91
N TYR A 74 18.78 12.21 -1.72
CA TYR A 74 17.41 12.57 -1.38
C TYR A 74 17.29 13.83 -0.51
N GLU A 75 18.37 14.29 0.14
CA GLU A 75 18.38 15.53 0.94
C GLU A 75 17.92 16.75 0.11
N GLN A 76 18.33 16.82 -1.16
CA GLN A 76 17.98 17.92 -2.07
C GLN A 76 16.48 18.07 -2.31
N TYR A 77 15.68 17.01 -2.14
CA TYR A 77 14.25 17.02 -2.37
C TYR A 77 13.44 17.54 -1.16
N ASN A 78 14.08 17.73 0.00
CA ASN A 78 13.42 18.18 1.23
C ASN A 78 12.16 17.37 1.58
N LEU A 79 12.18 16.05 1.35
CA LEU A 79 11.08 15.17 1.70
C LEU A 79 10.96 15.09 3.23
N PRO A 80 9.74 15.20 3.79
CA PRO A 80 9.56 15.06 5.24
C PRO A 80 9.95 13.65 5.65
N ARG A 81 10.39 13.46 6.90
CA ARG A 81 10.58 12.10 7.45
C ARG A 81 9.25 11.36 7.58
N ASP A 82 8.24 12.05 8.09
CA ASP A 82 6.89 11.55 8.26
C ASP A 82 5.92 12.41 7.45
N ARG A 83 5.11 11.75 6.63
CA ARG A 83 4.04 12.39 5.89
C ARG A 83 2.70 11.91 6.42
N SER A 84 1.98 12.85 7.04
CA SER A 84 0.56 12.65 7.34
C SER A 84 -0.26 12.45 6.07
N LEU A 85 -1.37 11.74 6.19
CA LEU A 85 -2.32 11.48 5.12
C LEU A 85 -2.55 12.69 4.20
N THR A 86 -2.12 12.55 2.95
CA THR A 86 -2.12 13.61 1.93
C THR A 86 -2.87 13.11 0.69
N ALA A 87 -3.71 13.95 0.08
CA ALA A 87 -4.34 13.63 -1.21
C ALA A 87 -3.35 13.81 -2.37
N ALA A 88 -3.25 12.83 -3.25
CA ALA A 88 -2.46 12.92 -4.47
C ALA A 88 -3.18 13.80 -5.48
N THR A 89 -2.43 14.73 -6.04
CA THR A 89 -2.87 15.75 -6.99
C THR A 89 -1.74 15.97 -7.99
N GLY A 90 -2.03 16.48 -9.19
CA GLY A 90 -0.97 16.78 -10.16
C GLY A 90 0.11 17.77 -9.66
N LYS A 91 -0.07 18.41 -8.49
CA LYS A 91 0.95 19.30 -7.88
C LYS A 91 1.95 18.55 -6.98
N ASN A 92 1.63 17.35 -6.53
CA ASN A 92 2.42 16.62 -5.53
C ASN A 92 2.69 15.15 -5.91
N THR A 93 2.25 14.67 -7.07
CA THR A 93 2.60 13.34 -7.60
C THR A 93 4.11 13.15 -7.73
N ALA A 94 4.84 14.16 -8.19
CA ALA A 94 6.30 14.09 -8.24
C ALA A 94 6.95 13.86 -6.86
N ALA A 95 6.36 14.39 -5.77
CA ALA A 95 6.85 14.14 -4.41
C ALA A 95 6.54 12.71 -3.97
N LEU A 96 5.35 12.20 -4.28
CA LEU A 96 4.99 10.80 -4.04
C LEU A 96 5.92 9.84 -4.80
N ALA A 97 6.20 10.10 -6.08
CA ALA A 97 7.14 9.32 -6.87
C ALA A 97 8.52 9.29 -6.21
N ARG A 98 9.03 10.44 -5.76
CA ARG A 98 10.32 10.50 -5.03
C ARG A 98 10.30 9.74 -3.72
N GLU A 99 9.20 9.79 -2.98
CA GLU A 99 9.05 9.01 -1.75
C GLU A 99 9.06 7.51 -2.01
N LEU A 100 8.43 7.04 -3.09
CA LEU A 100 8.39 5.62 -3.45
C LEU A 100 9.77 5.05 -3.78
N GLN A 101 10.65 5.85 -4.40
CA GLN A 101 12.01 5.43 -4.73
C GLN A 101 13.03 5.73 -3.62
N GLU A 102 12.62 6.43 -2.55
CA GLU A 102 13.54 6.81 -1.47
C GLU A 102 14.10 5.59 -0.76
N ILE A 103 15.43 5.55 -0.71
CA ILE A 103 16.22 4.62 0.10
C ILE A 103 16.94 5.45 1.16
N ASP A 104 16.78 5.07 2.42
CA ASP A 104 17.41 5.75 3.55
C ASP A 104 18.88 5.33 3.74
N GLU A 105 19.55 5.95 4.72
CA GLU A 105 20.97 5.69 5.00
C GLU A 105 21.26 4.23 5.41
N ASP A 106 20.27 3.52 5.92
CA ASP A 106 20.37 2.12 6.33
C ASP A 106 20.10 1.15 5.15
N GLY A 107 19.76 1.69 3.98
CA GLY A 107 19.45 0.94 2.78
C GLY A 107 18.00 0.44 2.73
N GLU A 108 17.13 0.95 3.61
CA GLU A 108 15.72 0.58 3.67
C GLU A 108 14.86 1.48 2.77
N GLN A 109 13.82 0.89 2.17
CA GLN A 109 12.80 1.64 1.46
C GLN A 109 11.92 2.43 2.42
N ARG A 110 11.35 3.53 1.94
CA ARG A 110 10.31 4.22 2.68
C ARG A 110 9.08 3.33 2.84
N TYR A 111 8.51 3.32 4.05
CA TYR A 111 7.18 2.74 4.26
C TYR A 111 6.12 3.69 3.70
N ILE A 112 5.28 3.19 2.79
CA ILE A 112 4.24 3.99 2.12
C ILE A 112 2.96 3.20 2.06
N ILE A 113 1.83 3.83 2.36
CA ILE A 113 0.50 3.28 2.12
C ILE A 113 -0.25 4.20 1.15
N LEU A 114 -0.80 3.62 0.09
CA LEU A 114 -1.67 4.28 -0.89
C LEU A 114 -3.11 3.78 -0.74
N PHE A 115 -4.05 4.71 -0.68
CA PHE A 115 -5.49 4.43 -0.65
C PHE A 115 -6.12 4.88 -1.96
N GLY A 116 -6.63 3.94 -2.74
CA GLY A 116 -7.41 4.22 -3.94
C GLY A 116 -8.89 4.22 -3.60
N ALA A 117 -9.49 5.40 -3.57
CA ALA A 117 -10.91 5.60 -3.28
C ALA A 117 -11.68 5.93 -4.55
N ASP A 118 -12.94 5.48 -4.65
CA ASP A 118 -13.84 5.87 -5.72
C ASP A 118 -14.08 7.40 -5.70
N LEU A 119 -13.73 8.08 -6.80
CA LEU A 119 -13.68 9.55 -6.87
C LEU A 119 -14.96 10.25 -6.38
N PRO A 120 -16.18 9.81 -6.74
CA PRO A 120 -17.44 10.43 -6.29
C PRO A 120 -17.65 10.38 -4.78
N PHE A 121 -16.99 9.45 -4.08
CA PHE A 121 -17.14 9.21 -2.64
C PHE A 121 -15.87 9.58 -1.84
N SER A 122 -14.87 10.15 -2.51
CA SER A 122 -13.57 10.50 -1.91
C SER A 122 -13.60 11.75 -1.03
N ALA A 123 -14.70 12.52 -1.08
CA ALA A 123 -14.82 13.79 -0.41
C ALA A 123 -14.63 13.67 1.11
N GLY A 124 -13.55 14.29 1.62
CA GLY A 124 -13.23 14.31 3.04
C GLY A 124 -12.41 13.12 3.55
N LEU A 125 -11.96 12.20 2.68
CA LEU A 125 -11.07 11.12 3.10
C LEU A 125 -9.67 11.58 3.52
N SER A 126 -9.31 12.85 3.29
CA SER A 126 -8.12 13.46 3.89
C SER A 126 -8.24 13.67 5.41
N ASP A 127 -9.44 13.52 5.98
CA ASP A 127 -9.67 13.49 7.43
C ASP A 127 -9.35 12.07 7.95
N PRO A 128 -8.35 11.92 8.85
CA PRO A 128 -7.97 10.61 9.39
C PRO A 128 -9.12 9.84 10.04
N ALA A 129 -10.08 10.52 10.66
CA ALA A 129 -11.23 9.86 11.27
C ALA A 129 -12.15 9.23 10.22
N LYS A 130 -12.37 9.93 9.11
CA LYS A 130 -13.18 9.43 7.98
C LYS A 130 -12.47 8.34 7.21
N LEU A 131 -11.16 8.45 7.01
CA LEU A 131 -10.38 7.36 6.42
C LEU A 131 -10.47 6.10 7.29
N ARG A 132 -10.34 6.24 8.61
CA ARG A 132 -10.47 5.09 9.54
C ARG A 132 -11.84 4.43 9.45
N GLU A 133 -12.91 5.22 9.37
CA GLU A 133 -14.26 4.70 9.16
C GLU A 133 -14.36 3.94 7.83
N ALA A 134 -13.88 4.53 6.73
CA ALA A 134 -13.85 3.92 5.41
C ALA A 134 -13.01 2.64 5.35
N LEU A 135 -11.88 2.58 6.07
CA LEU A 135 -11.10 1.35 6.21
C LEU A 135 -11.88 0.27 6.96
N GLY A 136 -12.60 0.64 8.02
CA GLY A 136 -13.44 -0.30 8.76
C GLY A 136 -14.56 -0.91 7.92
N THR A 137 -15.23 -0.11 7.08
CA THR A 137 -16.27 -0.61 6.17
C THR A 137 -15.68 -1.40 5.00
N PHE A 138 -14.57 -0.94 4.43
CA PHE A 138 -13.82 -1.64 3.39
C PHE A 138 -13.43 -3.04 3.86
N VAL A 139 -12.78 -3.13 5.02
CA VAL A 139 -12.33 -4.38 5.59
C VAL A 139 -13.50 -5.34 5.85
N ARG A 140 -14.57 -4.89 6.51
CA ARG A 140 -15.65 -5.81 6.95
C ARG A 140 -16.66 -6.13 5.86
N GLY A 141 -17.02 -5.13 5.06
CA GLY A 141 -18.15 -5.17 4.14
C GLY A 141 -17.77 -5.11 2.67
N GLU A 142 -16.49 -4.88 2.35
CA GLU A 142 -16.03 -4.64 0.97
C GLU A 142 -16.72 -3.43 0.33
N GLU A 143 -17.12 -2.46 1.16
CA GLU A 143 -17.91 -1.32 0.77
C GLU A 143 -17.05 -0.12 0.37
N SER A 144 -17.58 0.71 -0.54
CA SER A 144 -17.07 2.04 -0.87
C SER A 144 -16.89 2.90 0.40
N PRO A 145 -15.96 3.88 0.39
CA PRO A 145 -15.32 4.46 -0.79
C PRO A 145 -14.03 3.76 -1.26
N LEU A 146 -13.37 2.97 -0.43
CA LEU A 146 -12.09 2.35 -0.79
C LEU A 146 -12.29 1.21 -1.78
N GLN A 147 -11.43 1.16 -2.80
CA GLN A 147 -11.44 0.14 -3.86
C GLN A 147 -10.18 -0.73 -3.81
N ILE A 148 -9.07 -0.13 -3.38
CA ILE A 148 -7.76 -0.78 -3.26
C ILE A 148 -6.94 -0.06 -2.19
N VAL A 149 -6.15 -0.82 -1.45
CA VAL A 149 -5.06 -0.30 -0.61
C VAL A 149 -3.77 -0.98 -1.05
N LEU A 150 -2.69 -0.21 -1.16
CA LEU A 150 -1.35 -0.68 -1.49
C LEU A 150 -0.41 -0.29 -0.36
N ALA A 151 0.52 -1.15 0.04
CA ALA A 151 1.58 -0.76 0.96
C ALA A 151 2.95 -1.30 0.55
N GLN A 152 3.94 -0.40 0.48
CA GLN A 152 5.36 -0.71 0.31
C GLN A 152 6.00 -0.83 1.70
N THR A 153 6.71 -1.93 1.95
CA THR A 153 7.42 -2.16 3.22
C THR A 153 8.94 -1.93 3.09
N PRO A 154 9.63 -1.48 4.15
CA PRO A 154 11.02 -1.01 4.09
C PRO A 154 12.08 -2.05 3.77
N ASP A 155 11.78 -3.29 4.12
CA ASP A 155 12.71 -4.37 4.42
C ASP A 155 12.95 -5.33 3.25
N VAL A 156 12.02 -5.42 2.30
CA VAL A 156 12.09 -6.41 1.22
C VAL A 156 11.51 -5.93 -0.11
N GLY A 157 11.10 -4.66 -0.20
CA GLY A 157 10.35 -4.15 -1.33
C GLY A 157 9.10 -4.99 -1.64
N SER A 158 8.52 -5.60 -0.59
CA SER A 158 7.25 -6.29 -0.71
C SER A 158 6.14 -5.27 -0.91
N LEU A 159 5.25 -5.58 -1.84
CA LEU A 159 4.03 -4.84 -2.07
C LEU A 159 2.87 -5.65 -1.50
N LEU A 160 2.22 -5.09 -0.49
CA LEU A 160 0.95 -5.59 0.03
C LEU A 160 -0.20 -4.94 -0.74
N ILE A 161 -1.19 -5.73 -1.11
CA ILE A 161 -2.37 -5.27 -1.84
C ILE A 161 -3.61 -5.79 -1.15
N TRP A 162 -4.49 -4.89 -0.72
CA TRP A 162 -5.80 -5.26 -0.19
C TRP A 162 -6.89 -4.91 -1.19
N LEU A 163 -7.75 -5.89 -1.48
CA LEU A 163 -8.84 -5.78 -2.43
C LEU A 163 -10.11 -6.43 -1.89
N PRO A 164 -11.29 -5.94 -2.28
CA PRO A 164 -12.53 -6.71 -2.20
C PRO A 164 -12.38 -8.09 -2.85
N GLN A 165 -13.17 -9.08 -2.44
CA GLN A 165 -13.23 -10.39 -3.12
C GLN A 165 -13.68 -10.27 -4.57
N ARG A 166 -14.42 -9.21 -4.86
CA ARG A 166 -14.82 -8.81 -6.21
C ARG A 166 -14.27 -7.42 -6.49
N PRO A 167 -12.99 -7.30 -6.86
CA PRO A 167 -12.39 -6.03 -7.17
C PRO A 167 -13.16 -5.32 -8.30
N SER A 168 -13.26 -4.00 -8.21
CA SER A 168 -13.85 -3.21 -9.30
C SER A 168 -13.01 -3.31 -10.58
N ALA A 169 -13.63 -3.05 -11.73
CA ALA A 169 -12.93 -3.03 -13.01
C ALA A 169 -11.76 -2.02 -13.01
N VAL A 170 -11.91 -0.92 -12.27
CA VAL A 170 -10.87 0.12 -12.12
C VAL A 170 -9.67 -0.43 -11.35
N ALA A 171 -9.90 -1.09 -10.21
CA ALA A 171 -8.83 -1.74 -9.45
C ALA A 171 -8.13 -2.84 -10.26
N MET A 172 -8.90 -3.64 -11.02
CA MET A 172 -8.31 -4.67 -11.90
C MET A 172 -7.48 -4.10 -13.04
N ARG A 173 -7.91 -2.97 -13.63
CA ARG A 173 -7.17 -2.27 -14.68
C ARG A 173 -5.85 -1.73 -14.14
N LEU A 174 -5.89 -1.04 -13.00
CA LEU A 174 -4.70 -0.59 -12.28
C LEU A 174 -3.68 -1.71 -12.07
N LEU A 175 -4.12 -2.86 -11.54
CA LEU A 175 -3.23 -3.99 -11.31
C LEU A 175 -2.62 -4.51 -12.62
N ALA A 176 -3.40 -4.53 -13.70
CA ALA A 176 -2.89 -4.92 -15.02
C ALA A 176 -1.88 -3.90 -15.58
N ASP A 177 -2.11 -2.61 -15.37
CA ASP A 177 -1.19 -1.53 -15.77
C ASP A 177 0.14 -1.66 -15.00
N LEU A 178 0.07 -1.93 -13.69
CA LEU A 178 1.22 -2.27 -12.84
C LEU A 178 1.83 -3.66 -13.11
N LYS A 179 1.32 -4.40 -14.11
CA LYS A 179 1.78 -5.76 -14.50
C LYS A 179 1.69 -6.79 -13.37
N ILE A 180 0.75 -6.60 -12.45
CA ILE A 180 0.49 -7.48 -11.31
C ILE A 180 -0.58 -8.51 -11.68
N ASP A 181 -0.22 -9.80 -11.67
CA ASP A 181 -1.17 -10.90 -11.90
C ASP A 181 -1.51 -11.64 -10.59
N LEU A 182 -2.68 -11.34 -10.03
CA LEU A 182 -3.18 -11.97 -8.81
C LEU A 182 -3.93 -13.29 -9.06
N ARG A 183 -4.14 -13.70 -10.32
CA ARG A 183 -5.03 -14.83 -10.66
C ARG A 183 -4.45 -16.20 -10.28
N ARG A 184 -3.13 -16.27 -10.06
CA ARG A 184 -2.40 -17.51 -9.78
C ARG A 184 -1.40 -17.29 -8.65
N PRO A 185 -1.87 -17.14 -7.40
CA PRO A 185 -0.96 -17.03 -6.27
C PRO A 185 -0.12 -18.30 -6.15
N ALA A 186 1.16 -18.14 -5.87
CA ALA A 186 2.08 -19.24 -5.61
C ALA A 186 1.71 -19.97 -4.31
N VAL A 187 1.21 -19.22 -3.33
CA VAL A 187 0.79 -19.73 -2.02
C VAL A 187 -0.56 -19.12 -1.66
N THR A 188 -1.45 -19.91 -1.08
CA THR A 188 -2.71 -19.41 -0.51
C THR A 188 -2.76 -19.77 0.97
N ARG A 189 -3.15 -18.80 1.80
CA ARG A 189 -3.23 -18.91 3.26
C ARG A 189 -4.54 -18.35 3.75
N ASP A 190 -4.96 -18.79 4.93
CA ASP A 190 -6.08 -18.17 5.64
C ASP A 190 -5.66 -16.77 6.11
N TYR A 191 -6.60 -15.83 6.00
CA TYR A 191 -6.45 -14.48 6.51
C TYR A 191 -6.53 -14.49 8.04
N ASP A 192 -5.50 -13.99 8.72
CA ASP A 192 -5.52 -13.74 10.16
C ASP A 192 -5.48 -12.23 10.43
N PRO A 193 -6.56 -11.60 10.92
CA PRO A 193 -6.59 -10.16 11.18
C PRO A 193 -5.59 -9.71 12.25
N LYS A 194 -4.98 -10.64 13.00
CA LYS A 194 -3.92 -10.34 13.96
C LYS A 194 -2.54 -10.25 13.32
N ASP A 195 -2.40 -10.67 12.06
CA ASP A 195 -1.15 -10.52 11.35
C ASP A 195 -0.83 -9.04 11.15
N ALA A 196 0.41 -8.65 11.45
CA ALA A 196 0.82 -7.25 11.48
C ALA A 196 0.66 -6.52 10.12
N TYR A 197 0.56 -7.27 9.03
CA TYR A 197 0.32 -6.81 7.66
C TYR A 197 -1.17 -6.80 7.27
N MET A 198 -2.10 -6.88 8.23
CA MET A 198 -3.52 -6.75 7.94
C MET A 198 -3.97 -5.35 8.31
N LEU A 199 -4.86 -4.77 7.50
CA LEU A 199 -5.37 -3.41 7.72
C LEU A 199 -5.99 -3.28 9.12
N GLU A 200 -6.67 -4.32 9.60
CA GLU A 200 -7.21 -4.41 10.95
C GLU A 200 -6.14 -4.19 12.00
N ALA A 201 -5.04 -4.95 11.91
CA ALA A 201 -3.92 -4.76 12.79
C ALA A 201 -3.42 -3.33 12.61
N MET A 202 -2.99 -2.92 11.42
CA MET A 202 -2.32 -1.64 11.14
C MET A 202 -3.08 -0.43 11.68
N TYR A 203 -4.41 -0.42 11.54
CA TYR A 203 -5.26 0.69 11.96
C TYR A 203 -6.03 0.47 13.26
N ASP A 204 -5.89 -0.69 13.92
CA ASP A 204 -6.62 -1.04 15.15
C ASP A 204 -8.16 -1.00 14.94
N LEU A 205 -8.64 -1.72 13.93
CA LEU A 205 -10.04 -1.71 13.45
C LEU A 205 -10.96 -2.81 14.01
#